data_AF-A0A946H0Z0-F1
#
_entry.id   AF-A0A946H0Z0-F1
#
_cell.length_a   1.000
_cell.length_b   1.000
_cell.length_c   1.000
_cell.angle_alpha   90.00
_cell.angle_beta   90.00
_cell.angle_gamma   90.00
#
_symmetry.space_group_name_H-M   'P 1'
#
loop_
_entity.id
_entity.type
_entity.pdbx_description
1 polymer ?
#
loop_
_entity_poly.entity_id
_entity_poly.type
_entity_poly.pdbx_seq_one_letter_code
_entity_poly.pdbx_strand_id
1 'polypeptide(L)'
;VRNRSIPPLNLWPVALAAAVVVSPWMIRNQLVIGRPTPATTHGGYTLLLGNNPVFYHEVVDQPWGTVWDTAARDRTQAAWLSGVEAELVSDRAIDEPSRDRWMYRRACQNIANEPGLFFRACGLRFVRFWNVIPLGPSRDAIPHFVVWCVGLFYTFEILAFLAGAIALLRKRPAGWFPLFLMIAAFSLVHLFFWSNMRMRAPVIPAIALIAVAGLCAVTTGQRERHTADILASR
;
A
#
# COMPACT_ATOMS: atom_id res chain seq x y z
N VAL A 1 -38.84 3.03 15.53
CA VAL A 1 -37.47 2.85 14.99
C VAL A 1 -36.61 2.26 16.11
N ARG A 2 -36.35 0.94 16.09
CA ARG A 2 -35.53 0.29 17.13
C ARG A 2 -34.09 0.79 16.99
N ASN A 3 -33.64 1.56 17.97
CA ASN A 3 -32.24 1.87 18.21
C ASN A 3 -31.53 0.55 18.54
N ARG A 4 -31.10 -0.19 17.51
CA ARG A 4 -30.20 -1.34 17.69
C ARG A 4 -28.85 -0.75 18.03
N SER A 5 -28.57 -0.61 19.32
CA SER A 5 -27.21 -0.40 19.82
C SER A 5 -26.32 -1.43 19.14
N ILE A 6 -25.36 -0.95 18.36
CA ILE A 6 -24.37 -1.82 17.72
C ILE A 6 -23.67 -2.52 18.89
N PRO A 7 -23.72 -3.85 19.01
CA PRO A 7 -23.01 -4.54 20.08
C PRO A 7 -21.52 -4.16 19.99
N PRO A 8 -20.82 -3.99 21.12
CA PRO A 8 -19.41 -3.65 21.09
C PRO A 8 -18.68 -4.66 20.20
N LEU A 9 -17.88 -4.15 19.25
CA LEU A 9 -17.14 -5.00 18.32
C LEU A 9 -16.22 -5.90 19.13
N ASN A 10 -16.58 -7.18 19.23
CA ASN A 10 -15.77 -8.13 19.94
C ASN A 10 -14.58 -8.51 19.05
N LEU A 11 -13.40 -7.98 19.35
CA LEU A 11 -12.20 -8.16 18.53
C LEU A 11 -11.48 -9.48 18.82
N TRP A 12 -11.80 -10.18 19.91
CA TRP A 12 -11.11 -11.42 20.27
C TRP A 12 -11.20 -12.52 19.19
N PRO A 13 -12.34 -12.75 18.50
CA PRO A 13 -12.41 -13.78 17.47
C PRO A 13 -11.51 -13.45 16.28
N VAL A 14 -11.42 -12.16 15.93
CA VAL A 14 -10.54 -11.67 14.85
C VAL A 14 -9.08 -11.85 15.24
N ALA A 15 -8.72 -11.49 16.48
CA ALA A 15 -7.37 -11.67 16.99
C ALA A 15 -6.98 -13.16 17.07
N LEU A 16 -7.88 -14.03 17.53
CA LEU A 16 -7.65 -15.47 17.58
C LEU A 16 -7.50 -16.06 16.17
N ALA A 17 -8.40 -15.70 15.25
CA ALA A 17 -8.31 -16.14 13.86
C ALA A 17 -7.00 -15.69 13.22
N ALA A 18 -6.59 -14.43 13.42
CA ALA A 18 -5.32 -13.92 12.95
C ALA A 18 -4.13 -14.69 13.55
N ALA A 19 -4.15 -14.96 14.86
CA ALA A 19 -3.10 -15.74 15.52
C ALA A 19 -3.01 -17.17 14.96
N VAL A 20 -4.14 -17.86 14.81
CA VAL A 20 -4.20 -19.21 14.23
C VAL A 20 -3.67 -19.20 12.80
N VAL A 21 -4.04 -18.23 11.96
CA VAL A 21 -3.60 -18.13 10.57
C VAL A 21 -2.12 -17.79 10.44
N VAL A 22 -1.60 -16.91 11.30
CA VAL A 22 -0.20 -16.43 11.23
C VAL A 22 0.77 -17.38 11.95
N SER A 23 0.30 -18.16 12.94
CA SER A 23 1.15 -19.02 13.76
C SER A 23 1.96 -20.08 12.98
N PRO A 24 1.45 -20.76 11.92
CA PRO A 24 2.27 -21.72 11.16
C PRO A 24 3.50 -21.08 10.54
N TRP A 25 3.36 -19.84 10.03
CA TRP A 25 4.47 -19.07 9.48
C TRP A 25 5.48 -18.67 10.56
N MET A 26 5.00 -18.17 11.70
CA MET A 26 5.86 -17.80 12.83
C MET A 26 6.62 -19.01 13.40
N ILE A 27 5.96 -20.17 13.52
CA ILE A 27 6.58 -21.42 13.95
C ILE A 27 7.65 -21.84 12.95
N ARG A 28 7.34 -21.83 11.65
CA ARG A 28 8.34 -22.12 10.60
C ARG A 28 9.55 -21.19 10.70
N ASN A 29 9.34 -19.89 10.91
CA ASN A 29 10.44 -18.94 11.04
C ASN A 29 11.26 -19.16 12.31
N GLN A 30 10.62 -19.56 13.41
CA GLN A 30 11.36 -19.96 14.61
C GLN A 30 12.26 -21.17 14.35
N LEU A 31 11.77 -22.17 13.62
CA LEU A 31 12.50 -23.40 13.34
C LEU A 31 13.62 -23.22 12.31
N VAL A 32 13.38 -22.42 11.27
CA VAL A 32 14.33 -22.28 10.14
C VAL A 32 15.27 -21.09 10.33
N ILE A 33 14.77 -19.96 10.83
CA ILE A 33 15.48 -18.68 10.92
C ILE A 33 15.87 -18.38 12.38
N GLY A 34 15.37 -19.16 13.35
CA GLY A 34 15.65 -18.97 14.78
C GLY A 34 14.83 -17.86 15.44
N ARG A 35 13.85 -17.27 14.74
CA ARG A 35 13.02 -16.16 15.26
C ARG A 35 11.57 -16.23 14.79
N PRO A 36 10.57 -15.91 15.63
CA PRO A 36 9.16 -15.99 15.27
C PRO A 36 8.71 -14.66 14.66
N THR A 37 9.13 -14.37 13.42
CA THR A 37 8.68 -13.16 12.72
C THR A 37 7.34 -13.41 12.02
N PRO A 38 6.31 -12.57 12.25
CA PRO A 38 5.02 -12.69 11.55
C PRO A 38 5.11 -12.25 10.08
N ALA A 39 6.20 -11.56 9.72
CA ALA A 39 6.52 -11.10 8.38
C ALA A 39 7.79 -11.79 7.86
N THR A 40 8.26 -11.36 6.69
CA THR A 40 9.53 -11.76 6.12
C THR A 40 10.68 -10.95 6.72
N THR A 41 11.89 -11.48 6.60
CA THR A 41 13.21 -10.89 6.87
C THR A 41 13.67 -9.91 5.78
N HIS A 42 12.71 -9.33 5.06
CA HIS A 42 12.95 -8.44 3.92
C HIS A 42 12.43 -7.02 4.18
N GLY A 43 11.87 -6.77 5.36
CA GLY A 43 11.30 -5.46 5.72
C GLY A 43 12.37 -4.39 5.87
N GLY A 44 13.53 -4.73 6.43
CA GLY A 44 14.67 -3.83 6.55
C GLY A 44 15.18 -3.39 5.19
N TYR A 45 15.26 -4.31 4.23
CA TYR A 45 15.61 -3.99 2.84
C TYR A 45 14.61 -3.03 2.20
N THR A 46 13.31 -3.32 2.29
CA THR A 46 12.28 -2.46 1.66
C THR A 46 12.17 -1.10 2.34
N LEU A 47 12.44 -1.02 3.64
CA LEU A 47 12.53 0.24 4.36
C LEU A 47 13.76 1.03 3.90
N LEU A 48 14.94 0.41 3.85
CA LEU A 48 16.18 1.06 3.43
C LEU A 48 16.11 1.53 1.98
N LEU A 49 15.57 0.71 1.08
CA LEU A 49 15.40 1.06 -0.33
C LEU A 49 14.52 2.30 -0.52
N GLY A 50 13.45 2.44 0.27
CA GLY A 50 12.59 3.63 0.22
C GLY A 50 13.11 4.84 1.01
N ASN A 51 14.15 4.65 1.83
CA ASN A 51 14.67 5.66 2.75
C ASN A 51 16.21 5.62 2.76
N ASN A 52 16.80 5.96 1.62
CA ASN A 52 18.24 6.14 1.48
C ASN A 52 18.58 7.49 0.82
N PRO A 53 19.80 8.01 1.03
CA PRO A 53 20.17 9.32 0.52
C PRO A 53 20.06 9.42 -1.00
N VAL A 54 20.46 8.38 -1.73
CA VAL A 54 20.40 8.38 -3.20
C VAL A 54 18.96 8.46 -3.68
N PHE A 55 18.04 7.72 -3.08
CA PHE A 55 16.61 7.81 -3.42
C PHE A 55 16.05 9.21 -3.13
N TYR A 56 16.46 9.83 -2.03
CA TYR A 56 16.04 11.18 -1.70
C TYR A 56 16.51 12.19 -2.74
N HIS A 57 17.79 12.19 -3.09
CA HIS A 57 18.36 13.20 -3.98
C HIS A 57 18.06 12.95 -5.46
N GLU A 58 18.02 11.69 -5.90
CA GLU A 58 17.84 11.35 -7.33
C GLU A 58 16.41 11.04 -7.73
N VAL A 59 15.49 10.92 -6.78
CA VAL A 59 14.09 10.61 -7.09
C VAL A 59 13.14 11.57 -6.41
N VAL A 60 13.33 11.86 -5.12
CA VAL A 60 12.40 12.71 -4.37
C VAL A 60 12.63 14.19 -4.64
N ASP A 61 13.89 14.59 -4.82
CA ASP A 61 14.25 15.98 -5.11
C ASP A 61 14.28 16.33 -6.61
N GLN A 62 14.09 15.33 -7.46
CA GLN A 62 14.06 15.50 -8.90
C GLN A 62 12.66 15.88 -9.42
N PRO A 63 12.55 16.36 -10.67
CA PRO A 63 11.27 16.66 -11.29
C PRO A 63 10.29 15.49 -11.25
N TRP A 64 9.01 15.83 -11.24
CA TRP A 64 7.93 14.85 -11.19
C TRP A 64 8.04 13.81 -12.31
N GLY A 65 7.86 12.53 -11.96
CA GLY A 65 7.94 11.41 -12.91
C GLY A 65 9.31 10.74 -12.97
N THR A 66 10.36 11.32 -12.37
CA THR A 66 11.65 10.65 -12.17
C THR A 66 11.44 9.38 -11.35
N VAL A 67 12.11 8.28 -11.70
CA VAL A 67 11.95 6.97 -11.05
C VAL A 67 13.31 6.42 -10.60
N TRP A 68 13.25 5.49 -9.65
CA TRP A 68 14.41 4.67 -9.30
C TRP A 68 14.59 3.59 -10.35
N ASP A 69 15.78 3.52 -10.93
CA ASP A 69 16.10 2.62 -12.02
C ASP A 69 17.58 2.22 -11.99
N THR A 70 17.84 1.07 -11.38
CA THR A 70 19.20 0.52 -11.28
C THR A 70 19.72 -0.04 -12.61
N ALA A 71 18.88 -0.17 -13.64
CA ALA A 71 19.24 -0.77 -14.92
C ALA A 71 19.45 0.26 -16.04
N ALA A 72 18.68 1.34 -16.06
CA ALA A 72 18.60 2.16 -17.27
C ALA A 72 19.64 3.26 -17.40
N ARG A 73 20.24 3.83 -16.34
CA ARG A 73 21.14 4.98 -16.54
C ARG A 73 22.01 5.49 -15.40
N ASP A 74 21.83 5.09 -14.14
CA ASP A 74 22.54 5.75 -13.04
C ASP A 74 23.59 4.88 -12.34
N ARG A 75 24.87 5.23 -12.54
CA ARG A 75 25.99 4.59 -11.83
C ARG A 75 25.85 4.77 -10.32
N THR A 76 25.17 5.82 -9.85
CA THR A 76 25.09 6.15 -8.44
C THR A 76 24.15 5.21 -7.67
N GLN A 77 22.98 4.86 -8.23
CA GLN A 77 22.03 3.92 -7.59
C GLN A 77 22.62 2.51 -7.51
N ALA A 78 23.26 2.05 -8.59
CA ALA A 78 23.94 0.77 -8.63
C ALA A 78 25.17 0.75 -7.70
N ALA A 79 25.95 1.83 -7.65
CA ALA A 79 27.09 1.96 -6.74
C ALA A 79 26.65 1.99 -5.27
N TRP A 80 25.57 2.68 -4.94
CA TRP A 80 25.01 2.68 -3.58
C TRP A 80 24.58 1.27 -3.16
N LEU A 81 23.84 0.55 -4.01
CA LEU A 81 23.43 -0.82 -3.70
C LEU A 81 24.64 -1.74 -3.51
N SER A 82 25.65 -1.60 -4.37
CA SER A 82 26.91 -2.35 -4.25
C SER A 82 27.68 -1.99 -2.98
N GLY A 83 27.67 -0.72 -2.57
CA GLY A 83 28.28 -0.24 -1.32
C GLY A 83 27.58 -0.79 -0.09
N VAL A 84 26.25 -0.81 -0.08
CA VAL A 84 25.45 -1.45 0.98
C VAL A 84 25.77 -2.93 1.10
N GLU A 85 25.88 -3.64 -0.03
CA GLU A 85 26.23 -5.06 -0.02
C GLU A 85 27.69 -5.28 0.44
N ALA A 86 28.62 -4.41 0.05
CA ALA A 86 30.01 -4.48 0.51
C ALA A 86 30.14 -4.26 2.03
N GLU A 87 29.38 -3.31 2.60
CA GLU A 87 29.31 -3.08 4.05
C GLU A 87 28.79 -4.35 4.77
N LEU A 88 27.79 -5.03 4.20
CA LEU A 88 27.23 -6.27 4.75
C LEU A 88 28.18 -7.49 4.61
N VAL A 89 28.89 -7.61 3.49
CA VAL A 89 29.82 -8.71 3.22
C VAL A 89 31.12 -8.58 4.01
N SER A 90 31.48 -7.38 4.45
CA SER A 90 32.64 -7.17 5.34
C SER A 90 32.49 -7.95 6.66
N ASP A 91 31.26 -8.25 7.06
CA ASP A 91 30.89 -9.03 8.23
C ASP A 91 30.31 -10.40 7.78
N ARG A 92 31.19 -11.26 7.22
CA ARG A 92 30.87 -12.53 6.52
C ARG A 92 30.05 -13.57 7.31
N ALA A 93 29.61 -13.27 8.52
CA ALA A 93 28.83 -14.13 9.42
C ALA A 93 27.46 -13.55 9.81
N ILE A 94 26.97 -12.49 9.15
CA ILE A 94 25.64 -11.94 9.45
C ILE A 94 24.55 -12.92 8.97
N ASP A 95 23.85 -13.54 9.93
CA ASP A 95 22.61 -14.29 9.68
C ASP A 95 21.53 -13.38 9.08
N GLU A 96 20.62 -13.96 8.29
CA GLU A 96 19.54 -13.24 7.60
C GLU A 96 18.76 -12.26 8.52
N PRO A 97 18.38 -12.62 9.77
CA PRO A 97 17.79 -11.67 10.71
C PRO A 97 18.67 -10.49 11.08
N SER A 98 19.97 -10.69 11.23
CA SER A 98 20.89 -9.61 11.59
C SER A 98 21.10 -8.66 10.42
N ARG A 99 21.09 -9.18 9.19
CA ARG A 99 21.11 -8.37 7.96
C ARG A 99 19.88 -7.47 7.91
N ASP A 100 18.69 -8.03 8.14
CA ASP A 100 17.43 -7.28 8.17
C ASP A 100 17.45 -6.17 9.24
N ARG A 101 17.91 -6.48 10.46
CA ARG A 101 18.06 -5.48 11.54
C ARG A 101 19.07 -4.39 11.22
N TRP A 102 20.19 -4.74 10.58
CA TRP A 102 21.17 -3.77 10.14
C TRP A 102 20.55 -2.79 9.12
N MET A 103 19.80 -3.30 8.14
CA MET A 103 19.13 -2.47 7.13
C MET A 103 18.06 -1.56 7.76
N TYR A 104 17.28 -2.06 8.73
CA TYR A 104 16.36 -1.23 9.51
C TYR A 104 17.09 -0.07 10.20
N ARG A 105 18.19 -0.35 10.90
CA ARG A 105 18.97 0.69 11.60
C ARG A 105 19.52 1.72 10.61
N ARG A 106 20.05 1.27 9.47
CA ARG A 106 20.57 2.15 8.42
C ARG A 106 19.47 3.03 7.84
N ALA A 107 18.28 2.49 7.60
CA ALA A 107 17.13 3.26 7.13
C ALA A 107 16.71 4.33 8.16
N CYS A 108 16.63 3.97 9.44
CA CYS A 108 16.31 4.92 10.51
C CYS A 108 17.38 6.04 10.62
N GLN A 109 18.66 5.71 10.45
CA GLN A 109 19.73 6.72 10.40
C GLN A 109 19.52 7.70 9.24
N ASN A 110 19.21 7.20 8.04
CA ASN A 110 18.96 8.05 6.88
C ASN A 110 17.73 8.96 7.09
N ILE A 111 16.66 8.42 7.71
CA ILE A 111 15.47 9.21 8.07
C ILE A 111 15.82 10.31 9.07
N ALA A 112 16.62 9.99 10.09
CA ALA A 112 17.04 10.97 11.10
C ALA A 112 17.97 12.05 10.52
N ASN A 113 18.82 11.69 9.55
CA ASN A 113 19.72 12.62 8.89
C ASN A 113 18.97 13.59 7.95
N GLU A 114 17.91 13.13 7.27
CA GLU A 114 17.20 13.91 6.24
C GLU A 114 15.67 13.86 6.39
N PRO A 115 15.11 14.33 7.53
CA PRO A 115 13.68 14.16 7.83
C PRO A 115 12.76 14.90 6.84
N GLY A 116 13.20 16.04 6.30
CA GLY A 116 12.42 16.79 5.31
C GLY A 116 12.22 16.02 4.00
N LEU A 117 13.28 15.38 3.49
CA LEU A 117 13.20 14.52 2.30
C LEU A 117 12.44 13.23 2.58
N PHE A 118 12.54 12.69 3.81
CA PHE A 118 11.70 11.57 4.23
C PHE A 118 10.19 11.89 4.13
N PHE A 119 9.72 13.04 4.64
CA PHE A 119 8.30 13.39 4.52
C PHE A 119 7.86 13.58 3.07
N ARG A 120 8.70 14.19 2.23
CA ARG A 120 8.47 14.28 0.78
C ARG A 120 8.42 12.89 0.14
N ALA A 121 9.29 11.97 0.55
CA ALA A 121 9.30 10.58 0.10
C ALA A 121 8.02 9.84 0.49
N CYS A 122 7.48 10.06 1.69
CA CYS A 122 6.18 9.52 2.10
C CYS A 122 5.05 10.02 1.19
N GLY A 123 5.02 11.32 0.89
CA GLY A 123 4.05 11.90 -0.05
C GLY A 123 4.18 11.34 -1.47
N LEU A 124 5.40 11.25 -2.00
CA LEU A 124 5.68 10.66 -3.30
C LEU A 124 5.20 9.22 -3.38
N ARG A 125 5.47 8.41 -2.35
CA ARG A 125 5.05 7.01 -2.27
C ARG A 125 3.54 6.86 -2.16
N PHE A 126 2.87 7.74 -1.41
CA PHE A 126 1.42 7.77 -1.35
C PHE A 126 0.82 7.98 -2.75
N VAL A 127 1.32 8.98 -3.49
CA VAL A 127 0.84 9.22 -4.86
C VAL A 127 1.16 8.03 -5.76
N ARG A 128 2.38 7.48 -5.68
CA ARG A 128 2.78 6.31 -6.49
C ARG A 128 1.97 5.05 -6.20
N PHE A 129 1.54 4.85 -4.95
CA PHE A 129 0.63 3.76 -4.57
C PHE A 129 -0.75 3.92 -5.23
N TRP A 130 -1.23 5.16 -5.31
CA TRP A 130 -2.52 5.51 -5.91
C TRP A 130 -2.45 5.86 -7.40
N ASN A 131 -1.28 5.75 -8.04
CA ASN A 131 -1.14 5.99 -9.48
C ASN A 131 -2.07 5.09 -10.30
N VAL A 132 -2.52 5.63 -11.42
CA VAL A 132 -3.38 4.94 -12.40
C VAL A 132 -2.59 4.40 -13.59
N ILE A 133 -1.38 4.93 -13.83
CA ILE A 133 -0.50 4.55 -14.94
C ILE A 133 0.85 4.09 -14.39
N PRO A 134 1.41 2.97 -14.87
CA PRO A 134 2.72 2.50 -14.43
C PRO A 134 3.80 3.54 -14.76
N LEU A 135 4.84 3.61 -13.95
CA LEU A 135 5.98 4.50 -14.15
C LEU A 135 7.28 3.69 -14.29
N GLY A 136 8.28 4.29 -14.93
CA GLY A 136 9.63 3.74 -15.04
C GLY A 136 9.70 2.48 -15.91
N PRO A 137 10.60 1.52 -15.59
CA PRO A 137 10.79 0.31 -16.38
C PRO A 137 9.51 -0.49 -16.64
N SER A 138 8.55 -0.42 -15.70
CA SER A 138 7.25 -1.09 -15.85
C SER A 138 6.38 -0.48 -16.93
N ARG A 139 6.59 0.79 -17.30
CA ARG A 139 5.92 1.46 -18.43
C ARG A 139 6.65 1.21 -19.74
N ASP A 140 7.99 1.27 -19.72
CA ASP A 140 8.80 1.21 -20.93
C ASP A 140 8.71 -0.15 -21.66
N ALA A 141 8.40 -1.21 -20.91
CA ALA A 141 8.14 -2.55 -21.46
C ALA A 141 6.74 -2.71 -22.09
N ILE A 142 5.86 -1.71 -22.02
CA ILE A 142 4.43 -1.84 -22.38
C ILE A 142 4.08 -0.90 -23.55
N PRO A 143 3.36 -1.36 -24.60
CA PRO A 143 2.88 -0.50 -25.67
C PRO A 143 2.02 0.66 -25.17
N HIS A 144 2.19 1.85 -25.77
CA HIS A 144 1.51 3.09 -25.33
C HIS A 144 -0.01 2.96 -25.22
N PHE A 145 -0.66 2.27 -26.15
CA PHE A 145 -2.11 2.05 -26.10
C PHE A 145 -2.54 1.26 -24.86
N VAL A 146 -1.79 0.21 -24.50
CA VAL A 146 -2.06 -0.60 -23.31
C VAL A 146 -1.92 0.25 -22.05
N VAL A 147 -0.89 1.12 -21.99
CA VAL A 147 -0.70 2.07 -20.88
C VAL A 147 -1.92 2.99 -20.72
N TRP A 148 -2.49 3.49 -21.83
CA TRP A 148 -3.71 4.31 -21.80
C TRP A 148 -4.95 3.52 -21.37
N CYS A 149 -5.13 2.27 -21.84
CA CYS A 149 -6.22 1.41 -21.39
C CYS A 149 -6.15 1.14 -19.89
N VAL A 150 -4.95 0.85 -19.38
CA VAL A 150 -4.69 0.66 -17.94
C VAL A 150 -5.01 1.94 -17.17
N GLY A 151 -4.55 3.10 -17.68
CA GLY A 151 -4.84 4.40 -17.09
C GLY A 151 -6.34 4.71 -17.01
N LEU A 152 -7.07 4.44 -18.09
CA LEU A 152 -8.53 4.64 -18.14
C LEU A 152 -9.24 3.72 -17.16
N PHE A 153 -8.88 2.43 -17.14
CA PHE A 153 -9.45 1.43 -16.23
C PHE A 153 -9.26 1.85 -14.77
N TYR A 154 -8.03 2.16 -14.35
CA TYR A 154 -7.76 2.53 -12.97
C TYR A 154 -8.34 3.89 -12.59
N THR A 155 -8.44 4.83 -13.54
CA THR A 155 -9.14 6.10 -13.30
C THR A 155 -10.61 5.84 -13.01
N PHE A 156 -11.28 5.02 -13.83
CA PHE A 156 -12.66 4.63 -13.60
C PHE A 156 -12.85 3.89 -12.26
N GLU A 157 -11.98 2.92 -11.96
CA GLU A 157 -12.02 2.17 -10.70
C GLU A 157 -11.92 3.10 -9.48
N ILE A 158 -10.95 4.02 -9.47
CA ILE A 158 -10.77 4.96 -8.37
C ILE A 158 -11.97 5.91 -8.24
N LEU A 159 -12.51 6.44 -9.34
CA LEU A 159 -13.69 7.30 -9.29
C LEU A 159 -14.92 6.56 -8.77
N ALA A 160 -15.14 5.32 -9.22
CA ALA A 160 -16.22 4.47 -8.74
C ALA A 160 -16.05 4.13 -7.26
N PHE A 161 -14.82 3.83 -6.82
CA PHE A 161 -14.47 3.61 -5.42
C PHE A 161 -14.76 4.84 -4.56
N LEU A 162 -14.34 6.04 -4.97
CA LEU A 162 -14.58 7.28 -4.22
C LEU A 162 -16.08 7.58 -4.09
N ALA A 163 -16.82 7.45 -5.20
CA ALA A 163 -18.27 7.62 -5.20
C ALA A 163 -18.95 6.59 -4.26
N GLY A 164 -18.52 5.34 -4.32
CA GLY A 164 -19.07 4.28 -3.49
C GLY A 164 -18.71 4.40 -2.02
N ALA A 165 -17.48 4.82 -1.72
CA ALA A 165 -17.03 5.12 -0.37
C ALA A 165 -17.90 6.20 0.28
N ILE A 166 -18.15 7.30 -0.43
CA ILE A 166 -19.02 8.39 0.03
C ILE A 166 -20.45 7.87 0.29
N ALA A 167 -21.00 7.06 -0.62
CA ALA A 167 -22.36 6.53 -0.46
C ALA A 167 -22.48 5.58 0.75
N LEU A 168 -21.50 4.70 0.94
CA LEU A 168 -21.50 3.71 2.02
C LEU A 168 -21.22 4.32 3.39
N LEU A 169 -20.30 5.28 3.49
CA LEU A 169 -20.03 6.00 4.73
C LEU A 169 -21.26 6.80 5.21
N ARG A 170 -22.08 7.31 4.29
CA ARG A 170 -23.34 8.00 4.63
C ARG A 170 -24.47 7.06 5.06
N LYS A 171 -24.56 5.85 4.49
CA LYS A 171 -25.73 4.96 4.68
C LYS A 171 -25.49 3.78 5.63
N ARG A 172 -24.30 3.20 5.66
CA ARG A 172 -24.01 1.91 6.33
C ARG A 172 -22.55 1.81 6.82
N PRO A 173 -22.02 2.75 7.64
CA PRO A 173 -20.58 2.80 7.94
C PRO A 173 -20.06 1.56 8.68
N ALA A 174 -20.83 0.97 9.60
CA ALA A 174 -20.35 -0.09 10.48
C ALA A 174 -19.98 -1.41 9.77
N GLY A 175 -20.73 -1.81 8.74
CA GLY A 175 -20.49 -3.07 8.02
C GLY A 175 -19.29 -3.03 7.06
N TRP A 176 -18.91 -1.82 6.62
CA TRP A 176 -17.85 -1.60 5.64
C TRP A 176 -16.54 -1.13 6.27
N PHE A 177 -16.57 -0.79 7.56
CA PHE A 177 -15.42 -0.29 8.31
C PHE A 177 -14.16 -1.15 8.19
N PRO A 178 -14.23 -2.51 8.26
CA PRO A 178 -13.03 -3.34 8.09
C PRO A 178 -12.33 -3.17 6.74
N LEU A 179 -13.09 -2.95 5.65
CA LEU A 179 -12.51 -2.75 4.32
C LEU A 179 -11.82 -1.38 4.21
N PHE A 180 -12.43 -0.32 4.76
CA PHE A 180 -11.78 0.98 4.85
C PHE A 180 -10.52 0.93 5.70
N LEU A 181 -10.58 0.23 6.84
CA LEU A 181 -9.42 0.05 7.72
C LEU A 181 -8.30 -0.69 7.00
N MET A 182 -8.60 -1.74 6.23
CA MET A 182 -7.61 -2.46 5.43
C MET A 182 -6.96 -1.55 4.38
N ILE A 183 -7.75 -0.80 3.61
CA ILE A 183 -7.23 0.15 2.59
C ILE A 183 -6.35 1.22 3.25
N ALA A 184 -6.79 1.76 4.38
CA ALA A 184 -6.03 2.75 5.15
C ALA A 184 -4.73 2.15 5.70
N ALA A 185 -4.78 0.98 6.32
CA ALA A 185 -3.62 0.30 6.88
C ALA A 185 -2.55 0.02 5.80
N PHE A 186 -2.96 -0.52 4.65
CA PHE A 186 -2.04 -0.75 3.53
C PHE A 186 -1.46 0.55 2.98
N SER A 187 -2.28 1.60 2.83
CA SER A 187 -1.79 2.91 2.37
C SER A 187 -0.77 3.50 3.34
N LEU A 188 -1.02 3.40 4.65
CA LEU A 188 -0.14 3.90 5.70
C LEU A 188 1.19 3.15 5.77
N VAL A 189 1.18 1.81 5.68
CA VAL A 189 2.41 1.01 5.64
C VAL A 189 3.28 1.44 4.46
N HIS A 190 2.68 1.67 3.29
CA HIS A 190 3.41 2.07 2.08
C HIS A 190 3.86 3.54 2.09
N LEU A 191 3.59 4.32 3.15
CA LEU A 191 4.28 5.59 3.37
C LEU A 191 5.73 5.38 3.78
N PHE A 192 6.03 4.31 4.52
CA PHE A 192 7.33 4.06 5.11
C PHE A 192 8.18 3.11 4.29
N PHE A 193 7.57 2.08 3.68
CA PHE A 193 8.26 1.09 2.88
C PHE A 193 8.26 1.45 1.40
N TRP A 194 9.09 0.77 0.60
CA TRP A 194 9.08 0.92 -0.86
C TRP A 194 7.67 0.73 -1.45
N SER A 195 7.26 1.60 -2.38
CA SER A 195 5.90 1.58 -2.93
C SER A 195 5.81 2.02 -4.39
N ASN A 196 4.83 1.45 -5.08
CA ASN A 196 4.36 1.81 -6.42
C ASN A 196 2.96 1.19 -6.62
N MET A 197 2.37 1.39 -7.81
CA MET A 197 1.00 0.93 -8.07
C MET A 197 0.78 -0.59 -7.91
N ARG A 198 1.80 -1.44 -8.17
CA ARG A 198 1.62 -2.90 -8.05
C ARG A 198 1.45 -3.32 -6.60
N MET A 199 1.97 -2.53 -5.65
CA MET A 199 1.78 -2.79 -4.23
C MET A 199 0.33 -2.54 -3.75
N ARG A 200 -0.52 -1.92 -4.58
CA ARG A 200 -1.97 -1.80 -4.32
C ARG A 200 -2.72 -3.11 -4.51
N ALA A 201 -2.14 -4.12 -5.18
CA ALA A 201 -2.81 -5.38 -5.53
C ALA A 201 -3.59 -6.05 -4.36
N PRO A 202 -3.07 -6.12 -3.13
CA PRO A 202 -3.79 -6.75 -2.01
C PRO A 202 -5.11 -6.06 -1.64
N VAL A 203 -5.26 -4.76 -1.91
CA VAL A 203 -6.45 -3.98 -1.55
C VAL A 203 -7.42 -3.77 -2.71
N ILE A 204 -7.05 -4.16 -3.94
CA ILE A 204 -7.92 -4.05 -5.13
C ILE A 204 -9.29 -4.72 -4.91
N PRO A 205 -9.39 -5.95 -4.35
CA PRO A 205 -10.70 -6.57 -4.13
C PRO A 205 -11.63 -5.73 -3.23
N ALA A 206 -11.09 -5.10 -2.18
CA ALA A 206 -11.88 -4.24 -1.31
C ALA A 206 -12.30 -2.94 -1.98
N ILE A 207 -11.41 -2.33 -2.78
CA ILE A 207 -11.71 -1.16 -3.61
C ILE A 207 -12.87 -1.49 -4.57
N ALA A 208 -12.79 -2.62 -5.27
CA ALA A 208 -13.81 -3.07 -6.21
C ALA A 208 -15.17 -3.33 -5.51
N LEU A 209 -15.18 -3.99 -4.35
CA LEU A 209 -16.40 -4.22 -3.57
C LEU A 209 -17.06 -2.91 -3.14
N ILE A 210 -16.29 -1.95 -2.64
CA ILE A 210 -16.78 -0.63 -2.23
C ILE A 210 -17.32 0.14 -3.44
N ALA A 211 -16.62 0.08 -4.58
CA ALA A 211 -17.06 0.71 -5.82
C ALA A 211 -18.42 0.17 -6.29
N VAL A 212 -18.57 -1.15 -6.41
CA VAL A 212 -19.80 -1.79 -6.89
C VAL A 212 -20.96 -1.59 -5.90
N ALA A 213 -20.74 -1.85 -4.61
CA ALA A 213 -21.80 -1.73 -3.60
C ALA A 213 -22.32 -0.29 -3.48
N GLY A 214 -21.42 0.69 -3.64
CA GLY A 214 -21.77 2.09 -3.70
C GLY A 214 -22.62 2.47 -4.92
N LEU A 215 -22.24 2.02 -6.11
CA LEU A 215 -23.01 2.24 -7.34
C LEU A 215 -24.41 1.61 -7.24
N CYS A 216 -24.53 0.40 -6.69
CA CYS A 216 -25.82 -0.22 -6.40
C CYS A 216 -26.62 0.62 -5.39
N ALA A 217 -26.01 1.10 -4.31
CA ALA A 217 -26.71 1.89 -3.30
C ALA A 217 -27.22 3.26 -3.80
N VAL A 218 -26.58 3.83 -4.83
CA VAL A 218 -27.03 5.06 -5.50
C VAL A 218 -28.19 4.77 -6.44
N THR A 219 -28.07 3.76 -7.31
CA THR A 219 -29.09 3.40 -8.30
C THR A 219 -30.40 2.92 -7.66
N THR A 220 -30.34 2.08 -6.63
CA THR A 220 -31.55 1.64 -5.91
C THR A 220 -32.23 2.81 -5.20
N GLY A 221 -31.45 3.72 -4.60
CA GLY A 221 -32.01 4.89 -3.92
C GLY A 221 -32.66 5.92 -4.86
N GLN A 222 -32.17 6.04 -6.10
CA GLN A 222 -32.82 6.86 -7.12
C GLN A 222 -34.15 6.23 -7.60
N ARG A 223 -34.17 4.90 -7.78
CA ARG A 223 -35.38 4.17 -8.19
C ARG A 223 -36.49 4.26 -7.14
N GLU A 224 -36.14 4.13 -5.86
CA GLU A 224 -37.09 4.29 -4.75
C GLU A 224 -37.69 5.70 -4.68
N ARG A 225 -36.87 6.75 -4.83
CA ARG A 225 -37.35 8.15 -4.85
C ARG A 225 -38.29 8.41 -6.03
N HIS A 226 -37.90 7.98 -7.22
CA HIS A 226 -38.72 8.15 -8.42
C HIS A 226 -40.07 7.44 -8.30
N THR A 227 -40.10 6.24 -7.70
CA THR A 227 -41.35 5.51 -7.44
C THR A 227 -42.23 6.24 -6.41
N ALA A 228 -41.63 6.81 -5.36
CA ALA A 228 -42.35 7.59 -4.36
C ALA A 228 -42.96 8.87 -4.96
N ASP A 229 -42.24 9.58 -5.84
CA ASP A 229 -42.73 10.79 -6.51
C ASP A 229 -43.93 10.48 -7.44
N ILE A 230 -43.91 9.34 -8.13
CA ILE A 230 -45.04 8.87 -8.96
C ILE A 230 -46.27 8.55 -8.11
N LEU A 231 -46.08 7.96 -6.93
CA LEU A 231 -47.18 7.62 -6.03
C LEU A 231 -47.75 8.87 -5.33
N ALA A 232 -46.92 9.88 -5.04
CA ALA A 232 -47.35 11.13 -4.42
C ALA A 232 -48.05 12.11 -5.39
N SER A 233 -47.91 11.90 -6.70
CA SER A 233 -48.56 12.71 -7.75
C SER A 233 -49.89 12.12 -8.26
N ARG A 234 -50.36 11.02 -7.66
CA ARG A 234 -51.69 10.43 -7.87
C ARG A 234 -52.58 10.70 -6.67
#